data_AF-A0A2S5BH73-F1
#
_entry.id   AF-A0A2S5BH73-F1
#
_cell.length_a   1.000
_cell.length_b   1.000
_cell.length_c   1.000
_cell.angle_alpha   90.00
_cell.angle_beta   90.00
_cell.angle_gamma   90.00
#
_symmetry.space_group_name_H-M   'P 1'
#
loop_
_entity.id
_entity.type
_entity.pdbx_description
1 polymer ?
#
loop_
_entity_poly.entity_id
_entity_poly.type
_entity_poly.pdbx_seq_one_letter_code
_entity_poly.pdbx_strand_id
1 'polypeptide(L)'
;MSGSSAETAPDRALCSKKATSRCSGCQEAWVCSPKCQKTLWKVHKHLCKADPTRFHQAAFTQREIADLERHFHEPWWRGESTSIQIYLISQSGFFDWPARLSSLPILPPSLWLCTSLTLSRCAQSVVKILRSSATDPPRLGRRGNVRELLILTARYYLGRHTGLNDASVPILPTYAWLRIAEVGYDVNGKYAEAEDCHDMALALNRVLRCFNTFLRQYAILLTLEYLLLTEDDGDVWWHLLALARKRALVELDLADAPAPSKTDFRRTIYSLEDLALGQTPFSSIDPDTAEHP
;
A
#
# COMPACT_ATOMS: atom_id res chain seq x y z
N MET A 1 -47.35 -8.20 -7.68
CA MET A 1 -46.45 -9.11 -6.95
C MET A 1 -45.16 -8.36 -6.69
N SER A 2 -45.05 -7.71 -5.53
CA SER A 2 -43.89 -6.93 -5.15
C SER A 2 -42.85 -7.86 -4.54
N GLY A 3 -41.85 -8.25 -5.34
CA GLY A 3 -40.70 -9.00 -4.85
C GLY A 3 -39.93 -8.13 -3.87
N SER A 4 -40.07 -8.41 -2.57
CA SER A 4 -39.19 -7.89 -1.53
C SER A 4 -37.80 -8.45 -1.83
N SER A 5 -36.99 -7.67 -2.55
CA SER A 5 -35.56 -7.88 -2.63
C SER A 5 -35.07 -7.92 -1.19
N ALA A 6 -34.79 -9.12 -0.69
CA ALA A 6 -34.19 -9.31 0.61
C ALA A 6 -32.88 -8.51 0.59
N GLU A 7 -32.94 -7.31 1.14
CA GLU A 7 -31.81 -6.41 1.27
C GLU A 7 -30.75 -7.18 2.02
N THR A 8 -29.78 -7.70 1.26
CA THR A 8 -28.68 -8.51 1.78
C THR A 8 -28.04 -7.68 2.85
N ALA A 9 -28.19 -8.11 4.10
CA ALA A 9 -27.71 -7.36 5.25
C ALA A 9 -26.26 -6.94 4.97
N PRO A 10 -25.94 -5.64 5.08
CA PRO A 10 -24.68 -5.10 4.58
C PRO A 10 -23.51 -5.88 5.12
N ASP A 11 -22.59 -6.20 4.22
CA ASP A 11 -21.42 -7.00 4.54
C ASP A 11 -20.60 -6.32 5.64
N ARG A 12 -20.22 -7.13 6.63
CA ARG A 12 -19.65 -6.64 7.90
C ARG A 12 -18.17 -6.41 7.73
N ALA A 13 -17.61 -5.42 8.43
CA ALA A 13 -16.19 -5.12 8.29
C ALA A 13 -15.27 -6.13 8.99
N LEU A 14 -15.68 -6.73 10.12
CA LEU A 14 -14.76 -7.52 10.96
C LEU A 14 -15.28 -8.91 11.39
N CYS A 15 -16.52 -9.03 11.90
CA CYS A 15 -17.03 -10.24 12.56
C CYS A 15 -18.14 -10.95 11.77
N SER A 16 -18.51 -12.17 12.17
CA SER A 16 -19.70 -12.93 11.69
C SER A 16 -20.98 -12.68 12.49
N LYS A 17 -21.05 -11.62 13.32
CA LYS A 17 -22.28 -11.17 14.03
C LYS A 17 -22.97 -9.99 13.33
N LYS A 18 -24.31 -9.90 13.38
CA LYS A 18 -25.08 -8.83 12.72
C LYS A 18 -24.56 -7.46 13.15
N ALA A 19 -24.28 -6.59 12.18
CA ALA A 19 -23.89 -5.22 12.47
C ALA A 19 -25.06 -4.48 13.14
N THR A 20 -24.74 -3.72 14.18
CA THR A 20 -25.73 -2.97 14.99
C THR A 20 -25.54 -1.47 14.84
N SER A 21 -24.35 -1.03 14.40
CA SER A 21 -24.05 0.38 14.18
C SER A 21 -23.07 0.58 13.02
N ARG A 22 -23.02 1.84 12.56
CA ARG A 22 -22.05 2.33 11.58
C ARG A 22 -21.01 3.20 12.26
N CYS A 23 -19.85 3.38 11.63
CA CYS A 23 -18.86 4.36 12.06
C CYS A 23 -19.51 5.75 12.08
N SER A 24 -19.51 6.42 13.23
CA SER A 24 -20.08 7.77 13.38
C SER A 24 -19.41 8.80 12.47
N GLY A 25 -18.15 8.59 12.10
CA GLY A 25 -17.37 9.50 11.28
C GLY A 25 -17.70 9.46 9.78
N CYS A 26 -17.72 8.26 9.17
CA CYS A 26 -17.93 8.11 7.72
C CYS A 26 -19.24 7.44 7.33
N GLN A 27 -19.93 6.77 8.26
CA GLN A 27 -21.15 5.98 8.01
C GLN A 27 -21.02 4.81 7.01
N GLU A 28 -19.80 4.52 6.53
CA GLU A 28 -19.53 3.43 5.59
C GLU A 28 -19.21 2.11 6.29
N ALA A 29 -18.42 2.15 7.37
CA ALA A 29 -17.98 0.94 8.06
C ALA A 29 -19.04 0.43 9.05
N TRP A 30 -19.52 -0.80 8.84
CA TRP A 30 -20.46 -1.49 9.72
C TRP A 30 -19.77 -2.33 10.79
N VAL A 31 -20.20 -2.19 12.04
CA VAL A 31 -19.64 -2.89 13.21
C VAL A 31 -20.73 -3.53 14.06
N CYS A 32 -20.40 -4.66 14.69
CA CYS A 32 -21.35 -5.44 15.50
C CYS A 32 -21.30 -5.10 17.01
N SER A 33 -20.20 -4.51 17.49
CA SER A 33 -20.00 -4.20 18.91
C SER A 33 -18.89 -3.15 19.10
N PRO A 34 -18.81 -2.52 20.29
CA PRO A 34 -17.69 -1.63 20.63
C PRO A 34 -16.31 -2.30 20.53
N LYS A 35 -16.18 -3.60 20.86
CA LYS A 35 -14.93 -4.36 20.68
C LYS A 35 -14.51 -4.37 19.21
N CYS A 36 -15.42 -4.73 18.31
CA CYS A 36 -15.13 -4.75 16.87
C CYS A 36 -14.82 -3.36 16.31
N GLN A 37 -15.51 -2.33 16.80
CA GLN A 37 -15.20 -0.94 16.45
C GLN A 37 -13.78 -0.56 16.88
N LYS A 38 -13.38 -0.86 18.12
CA LYS A 38 -12.04 -0.54 18.62
C LYS A 38 -10.94 -1.26 17.83
N THR A 39 -11.13 -2.54 17.50
CA THR A 39 -10.20 -3.29 16.65
C THR A 39 -10.10 -2.69 15.26
N LEU A 40 -11.23 -2.52 14.58
CA LEU A 40 -11.28 -1.98 13.22
C LEU A 40 -10.71 -0.55 13.16
N TRP A 41 -10.91 0.26 14.23
CA TRP A 41 -10.47 1.65 14.30
C TRP A 41 -8.96 1.81 14.15
N LYS A 42 -8.15 0.80 14.53
CA LYS A 42 -6.68 0.84 14.36
C LYS A 42 -6.29 1.11 12.90
N VAL A 43 -7.02 0.53 11.94
CA VAL A 43 -6.85 0.75 10.50
C VAL A 43 -7.79 1.83 9.98
N HIS A 44 -9.08 1.70 10.33
CA HIS A 44 -10.13 2.49 9.74
C HIS A 44 -9.97 3.98 10.00
N LYS A 45 -9.33 4.41 11.10
CA LYS A 45 -9.06 5.84 11.35
C LYS A 45 -8.29 6.52 10.21
N HIS A 46 -7.50 5.77 9.44
CA HIS A 46 -6.73 6.27 8.30
C HIS A 46 -7.53 6.28 6.99
N LEU A 47 -8.61 5.50 6.91
CA LEU A 47 -9.49 5.38 5.76
C LEU A 47 -10.83 6.13 5.97
N CYS A 48 -11.12 6.50 7.21
CA CYS A 48 -12.36 7.14 7.62
C CYS A 48 -12.44 8.55 7.05
N LYS A 49 -13.57 8.88 6.43
CA LYS A 49 -13.85 10.16 5.74
C LYS A 49 -12.97 10.42 4.51
N ALA A 50 -12.07 9.52 4.16
CA ALA A 50 -11.34 9.58 2.91
C ALA A 50 -12.27 9.22 1.74
N ASP A 51 -11.88 9.58 0.50
CA ASP A 51 -12.66 9.25 -0.69
C ASP A 51 -12.86 7.72 -0.78
N PRO A 52 -14.11 7.21 -0.77
CA PRO A 52 -14.37 5.77 -0.78
C PRO A 52 -13.97 5.12 -2.10
N THR A 53 -13.80 5.88 -3.18
CA THR A 53 -13.39 5.38 -4.50
C THR A 53 -11.88 5.23 -4.65
N ARG A 54 -11.12 5.62 -3.62
CA ARG A 54 -9.66 5.64 -3.65
C ARG A 54 -9.08 5.00 -2.41
N PHE A 55 -7.98 4.29 -2.61
CA PHE A 55 -7.19 3.82 -1.49
C PHE A 55 -6.32 4.98 -0.98
N HIS A 56 -6.41 5.23 0.33
CA HIS A 56 -5.62 6.25 1.00
C HIS A 56 -4.72 5.59 2.02
N GLN A 57 -3.42 5.82 1.90
CA GLN A 57 -2.46 5.39 2.88
C GLN A 57 -2.44 6.32 4.10
N ALA A 58 -2.18 5.73 5.25
CA ALA A 58 -1.91 6.49 6.47
C ALA A 58 -0.79 7.51 6.24
N ALA A 59 -0.92 8.70 6.82
CA ALA A 59 0.19 9.65 6.89
C ALA A 59 1.40 9.01 7.58
N PHE A 60 2.58 9.52 7.28
CA PHE A 60 3.80 9.09 7.95
C PHE A 60 3.78 9.48 9.43
N THR A 61 4.26 8.56 10.27
CA THR A 61 4.61 8.83 11.65
C THR A 61 5.92 9.63 11.72
N GLN A 62 6.15 10.32 12.84
CA GLN A 62 7.41 11.04 13.04
C GLN A 62 8.63 10.11 13.02
N ARG A 63 8.46 8.87 13.49
CA ARG A 63 9.51 7.85 13.41
C ARG A 63 9.84 7.48 11.96
N GLU A 64 8.83 7.17 11.15
CA GLU A 64 9.06 6.87 9.71
C GLU A 64 9.71 8.06 8.99
N ILE A 65 9.32 9.30 9.30
CA ILE A 65 9.95 10.50 8.74
C ILE A 65 11.43 10.57 9.14
N ALA A 66 11.75 10.37 10.42
CA ALA A 66 13.12 10.40 10.91
C ALA A 66 13.97 9.27 10.30
N ASP A 67 13.39 8.08 10.11
CA ASP A 67 14.06 6.96 9.47
C ASP A 67 14.31 7.25 7.98
N LEU A 68 13.33 7.81 7.26
CA LEU A 68 13.51 8.29 5.89
C LEU A 68 14.65 9.32 5.80
N GLU A 69 14.65 10.34 6.68
CA GLU A 69 15.71 11.36 6.76
C GLU A 69 17.10 10.76 6.96
N ARG A 70 17.21 9.71 7.79
CA ARG A 70 18.48 9.01 8.03
C ARG A 70 18.99 8.32 6.76
N HIS A 71 18.09 7.67 6.02
CA HIS A 71 18.46 6.85 4.86
C HIS A 71 18.59 7.63 3.54
N PHE A 72 18.06 8.85 3.45
CA PHE A 72 18.12 9.68 2.23
C PHE A 72 19.54 9.96 1.72
N HIS A 73 20.55 9.91 2.59
CA HIS A 73 21.93 10.19 2.24
C HIS A 73 22.70 8.95 1.77
N GLU A 74 22.12 7.76 1.88
CA GLU A 74 22.80 6.52 1.57
C GLU A 74 23.04 6.36 0.05
N PRO A 75 24.18 5.76 -0.38
CA PRO A 75 24.55 5.67 -1.79
C PRO A 75 23.56 4.92 -2.67
N TRP A 76 22.94 3.85 -2.18
CA TRP A 76 22.01 3.04 -2.96
C TRP A 76 20.68 3.78 -3.23
N TRP A 77 20.28 4.72 -2.35
CA TRP A 77 19.16 5.61 -2.64
C TRP A 77 19.45 6.36 -3.94
N ARG A 78 20.68 6.82 -4.18
CA ARG A 78 21.02 7.58 -5.40
C ARG A 78 20.98 6.76 -6.70
N GLY A 79 21.11 5.43 -6.64
CA GLY A 79 21.19 4.56 -7.81
C GLY A 79 19.83 4.09 -8.35
N GLU A 80 18.91 3.69 -7.47
CA GLU A 80 17.57 3.19 -7.87
C GLU A 80 16.46 4.24 -7.73
N SER A 81 16.64 5.26 -6.88
CA SER A 81 15.62 6.31 -6.70
C SER A 81 15.66 7.42 -7.74
N THR A 82 16.60 7.38 -8.71
CA THR A 82 16.72 8.44 -9.71
C THR A 82 15.42 8.58 -10.51
N SER A 83 14.72 7.48 -10.80
CA SER A 83 13.43 7.47 -11.49
C SER A 83 12.32 8.15 -10.69
N ILE A 84 12.28 7.94 -9.37
CA ILE A 84 11.30 8.59 -8.49
C ILE A 84 11.67 10.03 -8.20
N GLN A 85 12.94 10.34 -7.99
CA GLN A 85 13.38 11.72 -7.87
C GLN A 85 13.09 12.49 -9.16
N ILE A 86 13.39 11.93 -10.33
CA ILE A 86 13.05 12.50 -11.64
C ILE A 86 11.52 12.64 -11.79
N TYR A 87 10.75 11.62 -11.41
CA TYR A 87 9.29 11.67 -11.48
C TYR A 87 8.72 12.75 -10.56
N LEU A 88 9.14 12.81 -9.29
CA LEU A 88 8.69 13.81 -8.32
C LEU A 88 9.13 15.23 -8.69
N ILE A 89 10.32 15.40 -9.25
CA ILE A 89 10.79 16.67 -9.82
C ILE A 89 9.93 17.06 -11.03
N SER A 90 9.60 16.12 -11.92
CA SER A 90 8.76 16.37 -13.10
C SER A 90 7.30 16.70 -12.75
N GLN A 91 6.75 16.13 -11.67
CA GLN A 91 5.35 16.32 -11.27
C GLN A 91 5.13 17.50 -10.33
N SER A 92 6.15 17.92 -9.59
CA SER A 92 6.03 19.07 -8.68
C SER A 92 5.92 20.41 -9.41
N GLY A 93 6.03 20.41 -10.75
CA GLY A 93 6.02 21.64 -11.56
C GLY A 93 7.19 22.58 -11.23
N PHE A 94 8.16 22.11 -10.45
CA PHE A 94 9.24 22.92 -9.89
C PHE A 94 10.35 23.19 -10.92
N PHE A 95 10.46 22.39 -11.98
CA PHE A 95 11.47 22.56 -13.04
C PHE A 95 11.00 22.02 -14.40
N ASP A 96 11.26 22.80 -15.46
CA ASP A 96 11.06 22.48 -16.88
C ASP A 96 12.18 21.55 -17.42
N TRP A 97 12.47 20.51 -16.65
CA TRP A 97 13.66 19.65 -16.76
C TRP A 97 13.69 18.65 -17.94
N PRO A 98 12.56 18.03 -18.38
CA PRO A 98 12.60 16.93 -19.35
C PRO A 98 13.12 17.32 -20.73
N ALA A 99 12.85 18.55 -21.20
CA ALA A 99 13.22 18.98 -22.54
C ALA A 99 14.73 19.23 -22.74
N ARG A 100 15.51 19.34 -21.67
CA ARG A 100 16.94 19.69 -21.74
C ARG A 100 17.91 18.51 -21.59
N LEU A 101 17.48 17.40 -21.00
CA LEU A 101 18.38 16.27 -20.70
C LEU A 101 18.38 15.16 -21.75
N SER A 102 17.27 14.95 -22.45
CA SER A 102 17.20 13.94 -23.53
C SER A 102 18.15 14.25 -24.70
N SER A 103 18.72 15.46 -24.74
CA SER A 103 19.70 15.90 -25.73
C SER A 103 21.14 16.03 -25.21
N LEU A 104 21.41 15.72 -23.93
CA LEU A 104 22.76 15.92 -23.36
C LEU A 104 23.60 14.63 -23.44
N PRO A 105 24.79 14.66 -24.06
CA PRO A 105 25.74 13.54 -23.99
C PRO A 105 26.22 13.36 -22.54
N ILE A 106 26.67 12.13 -22.23
CA ILE A 106 27.21 11.66 -20.95
C ILE A 106 27.80 12.80 -20.10
N LEU A 107 27.14 13.12 -18.98
CA LEU A 107 27.49 14.28 -18.16
C LEU A 107 28.90 14.10 -17.53
N PRO A 108 29.80 15.10 -17.64
CA PRO A 108 31.11 15.05 -16.99
C PRO A 108 31.02 14.91 -15.45
N PRO A 109 32.04 14.33 -14.78
CA PRO A 109 32.04 14.12 -13.33
C PRO A 109 31.81 15.37 -12.48
N SER A 110 32.14 16.57 -12.98
CA SER A 110 31.86 17.84 -12.31
C SER A 110 30.36 18.14 -12.17
N LEU A 111 29.53 17.64 -13.09
CA LEU A 111 28.07 17.75 -13.01
C LEU A 111 27.46 16.73 -12.04
N TRP A 112 28.21 15.69 -11.62
CA TRP A 112 27.76 14.77 -10.56
C TRP A 112 27.67 15.43 -9.18
N LEU A 113 28.52 16.42 -8.90
CA LEU A 113 28.38 17.24 -7.69
C LEU A 113 27.11 18.10 -7.74
N CYS A 114 26.78 18.67 -8.90
CA CYS A 114 25.53 19.41 -9.10
C CYS A 114 24.28 18.52 -9.03
N THR A 115 24.33 17.28 -9.51
CA THR A 115 23.23 16.32 -9.30
C THR A 115 23.11 15.99 -7.82
N SER A 116 24.20 15.73 -7.10
CA SER A 116 24.14 15.38 -5.66
C SER A 116 23.48 16.47 -4.78
N LEU A 117 23.80 17.76 -5.02
CA LEU A 117 23.20 18.87 -4.28
C LEU A 117 21.73 19.08 -4.66
N THR A 118 21.39 18.92 -5.94
CA THR A 118 20.00 18.95 -6.42
C THR A 118 19.20 17.82 -5.79
N LEU A 119 19.74 16.60 -5.76
CA LEU A 119 19.11 15.43 -5.15
C LEU A 119 18.87 15.62 -3.65
N SER A 120 19.83 16.21 -2.93
CA SER A 120 19.67 16.53 -1.49
C SER A 120 18.52 17.54 -1.25
N ARG A 121 18.44 18.60 -2.07
CA ARG A 121 17.34 19.57 -2.00
C ARG A 121 15.99 18.97 -2.38
N CYS A 122 15.97 18.06 -3.36
CA CYS A 122 14.77 17.32 -3.75
C CYS A 122 14.30 16.39 -2.63
N ALA A 123 15.22 15.67 -1.98
CA ALA A 123 14.91 14.83 -0.82
C ALA A 123 14.28 15.64 0.32
N GLN A 124 14.85 16.79 0.69
CA GLN A 124 14.27 17.68 1.70
C GLN A 124 12.88 18.20 1.31
N SER A 125 12.67 18.48 0.02
CA SER A 125 11.37 18.91 -0.49
C SER A 125 10.34 17.78 -0.40
N VAL A 126 10.73 16.55 -0.72
CA VAL A 126 9.88 15.36 -0.57
C VAL A 126 9.52 15.16 0.90
N VAL A 127 10.49 15.20 1.82
CA VAL A 127 10.23 15.10 3.26
C VAL A 127 9.27 16.19 3.73
N LYS A 128 9.44 17.43 3.26
CA LYS A 128 8.53 18.54 3.58
C LYS A 128 7.12 18.24 3.08
N ILE A 129 6.95 17.74 1.86
CA ILE A 129 5.65 17.33 1.31
C ILE A 129 5.05 16.19 2.14
N LEU A 130 5.85 15.18 2.49
CA LEU A 130 5.42 14.05 3.31
C LEU A 130 5.00 14.49 4.72
N ARG A 131 5.71 15.43 5.33
CA ARG A 131 5.31 16.06 6.61
C ARG A 131 3.98 16.79 6.51
N SER A 132 3.75 17.54 5.41
CA SER A 132 2.49 18.25 5.19
C SER A 132 1.34 17.37 4.67
N SER A 133 1.63 16.14 4.23
CA SER A 133 0.66 15.23 3.62
C SER A 133 -0.39 14.66 4.59
N ALA A 134 -0.41 15.14 5.84
CA ALA A 134 -1.54 14.94 6.76
C ALA A 134 -2.85 15.54 6.20
N THR A 135 -2.76 16.55 5.33
CA THR A 135 -3.87 17.09 4.55
C THR A 135 -3.72 16.70 3.09
N ASP A 136 -4.81 16.31 2.42
CA ASP A 136 -4.81 16.07 0.98
C ASP A 136 -4.20 17.29 0.26
N PRO A 137 -3.12 17.14 -0.54
CA PRO A 137 -2.61 18.26 -1.30
C PRO A 137 -3.70 18.76 -2.27
N PRO A 138 -3.70 20.06 -2.61
CA PRO A 138 -4.64 20.60 -3.58
C PRO A 138 -4.62 19.74 -4.85
N ARG A 139 -5.82 19.35 -5.32
CA ARG A 139 -6.02 18.41 -6.42
C ARG A 139 -5.14 18.78 -7.62
N LEU A 140 -4.10 17.99 -7.90
CA LEU A 140 -3.22 18.16 -9.07
C LEU A 140 -3.90 17.61 -10.34
N GLY A 141 -5.02 18.22 -10.74
CA GLY A 141 -5.67 18.01 -12.04
C GLY A 141 -5.85 16.55 -12.48
N ARG A 142 -5.60 16.29 -13.78
CA ARG A 142 -5.76 14.96 -14.43
C ARG A 142 -4.68 13.93 -14.06
N ARG A 143 -3.60 14.30 -13.36
CA ARG A 143 -2.39 13.45 -13.20
C ARG A 143 -2.42 12.52 -11.99
N GLY A 144 -3.59 12.24 -11.44
CA GLY A 144 -3.75 11.27 -10.35
C GLY A 144 -3.35 11.81 -8.98
N ASN A 145 -3.33 10.92 -7.98
CA ASN A 145 -3.10 11.29 -6.59
C ASN A 145 -1.60 11.24 -6.26
N VAL A 146 -0.89 12.34 -6.54
CA VAL A 146 0.56 12.47 -6.29
C VAL A 146 0.92 12.16 -4.83
N ARG A 147 0.01 12.43 -3.88
CA ARG A 147 0.18 12.09 -2.47
C ARG A 147 0.38 10.59 -2.27
N GLU A 148 -0.52 9.77 -2.80
CA GLU A 148 -0.50 8.32 -2.54
C GLU A 148 0.70 7.68 -3.21
N LEU A 149 1.07 8.14 -4.40
CA LEU A 149 2.28 7.70 -5.09
C LEU A 149 3.54 8.05 -4.29
N LEU A 150 3.64 9.28 -3.78
CA LEU A 150 4.73 9.71 -2.90
C LEU A 150 4.84 8.83 -1.65
N ILE A 151 3.70 8.60 -0.98
CA ILE A 151 3.66 7.82 0.26
C ILE A 151 4.01 6.35 -0.02
N LEU A 152 3.41 5.75 -1.05
CA LEU A 152 3.67 4.36 -1.45
C LEU A 152 5.15 4.17 -1.73
N THR A 153 5.71 5.05 -2.54
CA THR A 153 7.11 4.95 -2.94
C THR A 153 8.05 5.10 -1.75
N ALA A 154 7.85 6.12 -0.91
CA ALA A 154 8.69 6.33 0.26
C ALA A 154 8.59 5.17 1.25
N ARG A 155 7.39 4.58 1.43
CA ARG A 155 7.20 3.39 2.27
C ARG A 155 7.82 2.13 1.70
N TYR A 156 7.74 1.92 0.39
CA TYR A 156 8.38 0.78 -0.29
C TYR A 156 9.88 0.75 0.04
N TYR A 157 10.57 1.87 -0.18
CA TYR A 157 11.98 1.95 0.19
C TYR A 157 12.20 1.81 1.68
N LEU A 158 11.45 2.55 2.51
CA LEU A 158 11.61 2.43 3.96
C LEU A 158 11.51 0.97 4.42
N GLY A 159 10.55 0.20 3.88
CA GLY A 159 10.39 -1.22 4.16
C GLY A 159 11.59 -2.08 3.76
N ARG A 160 12.19 -1.81 2.59
CA ARG A 160 13.44 -2.45 2.14
C ARG A 160 14.61 -2.17 3.09
N HIS A 161 14.71 -0.96 3.66
CA HIS A 161 15.80 -0.61 4.60
C HIS A 161 15.60 -1.12 6.00
N THR A 162 14.37 -1.07 6.49
CA THR A 162 14.07 -1.60 7.81
C THR A 162 14.16 -3.11 7.86
N GLY A 163 14.36 -3.79 6.72
CA GLY A 163 14.44 -5.23 6.65
C GLY A 163 13.13 -5.86 7.09
N LEU A 164 11.99 -5.49 6.49
CA LEU A 164 10.70 -6.09 6.86
C LEU A 164 10.66 -7.63 6.75
N ASN A 165 11.60 -8.22 6.01
CA ASN A 165 11.77 -9.66 5.87
C ASN A 165 12.69 -10.26 6.96
N ASP A 166 13.33 -9.44 7.78
CA ASP A 166 14.12 -9.86 8.92
C ASP A 166 13.20 -10.04 10.14
N ALA A 167 13.03 -11.31 10.54
CA ALA A 167 12.21 -11.69 11.69
C ALA A 167 12.65 -11.05 13.01
N SER A 168 13.86 -10.48 13.07
CA SER A 168 14.37 -9.76 14.25
C SER A 168 13.84 -8.32 14.36
N VAL A 169 13.23 -7.79 13.31
CA VAL A 169 12.76 -6.39 13.29
C VAL A 169 11.42 -6.31 14.02
N PRO A 170 11.32 -5.47 15.08
CA PRO A 170 10.07 -5.31 15.81
C PRO A 170 8.95 -4.93 14.86
N ILE A 171 7.83 -5.67 14.90
CA ILE A 171 6.70 -5.36 14.05
C ILE A 171 6.19 -3.97 14.42
N LEU A 172 6.37 -3.03 13.49
CA LEU A 172 6.03 -1.65 13.73
C LEU A 172 4.50 -1.47 13.62
N PRO A 173 3.89 -0.51 14.33
CA PRO A 173 2.50 -0.12 14.09
C PRO A 173 2.21 0.29 12.63
N THR A 174 3.26 0.54 11.85
CA THR A 174 3.23 0.89 10.43
C THR A 174 3.43 -0.30 9.49
N TYR A 175 3.64 -1.51 10.03
CA TYR A 175 3.89 -2.74 9.28
C TYR A 175 2.90 -2.95 8.13
N ALA A 176 1.60 -2.85 8.42
CA ALA A 176 0.56 -3.01 7.41
C ALA A 176 0.74 -2.05 6.22
N TRP A 177 1.10 -0.79 6.49
CA TRP A 177 1.28 0.20 5.44
C TRP A 177 2.56 0.00 4.63
N LEU A 178 3.63 -0.46 5.26
CA LEU A 178 4.87 -0.77 4.55
C LEU A 178 4.69 -1.99 3.65
N ARG A 179 4.01 -3.04 4.13
CA ARG A 179 3.68 -4.23 3.33
C ARG A 179 2.75 -3.90 2.16
N ILE A 180 1.74 -3.06 2.37
CA ILE A 180 0.90 -2.58 1.26
C ILE A 180 1.72 -1.83 0.23
N ALA A 181 2.67 -1.00 0.66
CA ALA A 181 3.51 -0.26 -0.24
C ALA A 181 4.43 -1.17 -1.06
N GLU A 182 5.00 -2.19 -0.43
CA GLU A 182 5.82 -3.20 -1.09
C GLU A 182 5.05 -3.96 -2.16
N VAL A 183 3.94 -4.58 -1.80
CA VAL A 183 3.14 -5.34 -2.76
C VAL A 183 2.54 -4.44 -3.83
N GLY A 184 2.08 -3.24 -3.47
CA GLY A 184 1.56 -2.27 -4.42
C GLY A 184 2.61 -1.83 -5.45
N TYR A 185 3.87 -1.69 -5.03
CA TYR A 185 4.98 -1.34 -5.93
C TYR A 185 5.34 -2.51 -6.85
N ASP A 186 5.43 -3.73 -6.32
CA ASP A 186 5.74 -4.93 -7.11
C ASP A 186 4.65 -5.23 -8.15
N VAL A 187 3.37 -5.13 -7.76
CA VAL A 187 2.24 -5.33 -8.66
C VAL A 187 2.17 -4.24 -9.74
N ASN A 188 2.65 -3.03 -9.44
CA ASN A 188 2.63 -1.92 -10.39
C ASN A 188 3.43 -2.21 -11.66
N GLY A 189 4.60 -2.83 -11.53
CA GLY A 189 5.41 -3.21 -12.70
C GLY A 189 4.65 -4.14 -13.65
N LYS A 190 4.06 -5.21 -13.09
CA LYS A 190 3.28 -6.18 -13.88
C LYS A 190 1.99 -5.60 -14.44
N TYR A 191 1.35 -4.70 -13.69
CA TYR A 191 0.17 -4.00 -14.17
C TYR A 191 0.52 -3.10 -15.37
N ALA A 192 1.62 -2.35 -15.27
CA ALA A 192 2.11 -1.49 -16.34
C ALA A 192 2.42 -2.29 -17.61
N GLU A 193 3.12 -3.43 -17.48
CA GLU A 193 3.41 -4.35 -18.58
C GLU A 193 2.13 -4.90 -19.22
N ALA A 194 1.18 -5.37 -18.42
CA ALA A 194 -0.05 -5.97 -18.92
C ALA A 194 -0.97 -4.97 -19.65
N GLU A 195 -0.90 -3.69 -19.29
CA GLU A 195 -1.70 -2.60 -19.86
C GLU A 195 -0.95 -1.80 -20.95
N ASP A 196 0.26 -2.22 -21.34
CA ASP A 196 1.15 -1.47 -22.24
C ASP A 196 1.36 0.00 -21.79
N CYS A 197 1.36 0.21 -20.47
CA CYS A 197 1.40 1.52 -19.86
C CYS A 197 2.84 1.93 -19.55
N HIS A 198 3.39 2.81 -20.38
CA HIS A 198 4.76 3.32 -20.21
C HIS A 198 4.89 4.36 -19.08
N ASP A 199 3.76 4.87 -18.57
CA ASP A 199 3.73 5.80 -17.42
C ASP A 199 3.46 5.02 -16.13
N MET A 200 4.55 4.68 -15.43
CA MET A 200 4.50 3.92 -14.17
C MET A 200 3.63 4.55 -13.08
N ALA A 201 3.47 5.87 -13.09
CA ALA A 201 2.65 6.54 -12.10
C ALA A 201 1.18 6.52 -12.46
N LEU A 202 0.86 6.59 -13.75
CA LEU A 202 -0.49 6.34 -14.23
C LEU A 202 -0.91 4.90 -13.92
N ALA A 203 -0.01 3.93 -14.18
CA ALA A 203 -0.22 2.53 -13.80
C ALA A 203 -0.49 2.39 -12.29
N LEU A 204 0.31 3.03 -11.43
CA LEU A 204 0.11 2.91 -9.98
C LEU A 204 -1.23 3.51 -9.55
N ASN A 205 -1.60 4.66 -10.11
CA ASN A 205 -2.90 5.26 -9.83
C ASN A 205 -4.07 4.35 -10.23
N ARG A 206 -3.91 3.59 -11.33
CA ARG A 206 -4.89 2.57 -11.72
C ARG A 206 -4.90 1.41 -10.73
N VAL A 207 -3.74 0.88 -10.33
CA VAL A 207 -3.63 -0.16 -9.30
C VAL A 207 -4.37 0.26 -8.02
N LEU A 208 -4.07 1.44 -7.48
CA LEU A 208 -4.70 1.94 -6.25
C LEU A 208 -6.22 2.13 -6.36
N ARG A 209 -6.74 2.32 -7.58
CA ARG A 209 -8.17 2.46 -7.84
C ARG A 209 -8.84 1.09 -8.05
N CYS A 210 -8.32 0.30 -8.98
CA CYS A 210 -8.84 -1.03 -9.33
C CYS A 210 -8.84 -1.97 -8.13
N PHE A 211 -7.80 -1.88 -7.30
CA PHE A 211 -7.66 -2.68 -6.09
C PHE A 211 -8.10 -1.94 -4.82
N ASN A 212 -8.83 -0.83 -4.90
CA ASN A 212 -9.16 -0.04 -3.70
C ASN A 212 -9.86 -0.87 -2.60
N THR A 213 -10.95 -1.59 -2.94
CA THR A 213 -11.68 -2.39 -1.96
C THR A 213 -10.81 -3.53 -1.41
N PHE A 214 -10.07 -4.19 -2.29
CA PHE A 214 -9.06 -5.19 -1.94
C PHE A 214 -8.04 -4.65 -0.93
N LEU A 215 -7.37 -3.53 -1.24
CA LEU A 215 -6.32 -2.94 -0.40
C LEU A 215 -6.85 -2.52 0.97
N ARG A 216 -8.12 -2.10 1.06
CA ARG A 216 -8.78 -1.83 2.35
C ARG A 216 -8.95 -3.10 3.18
N GLN A 217 -9.38 -4.20 2.57
CA GLN A 217 -9.47 -5.50 3.25
C GLN A 217 -8.07 -6.04 3.61
N TYR A 218 -7.10 -5.87 2.72
CA TYR A 218 -5.72 -6.29 2.94
C TYR A 218 -5.06 -5.52 4.10
N ALA A 219 -5.35 -4.22 4.25
CA ALA A 219 -4.92 -3.44 5.41
C ALA A 219 -5.51 -3.96 6.73
N ILE A 220 -6.76 -4.41 6.71
CA ILE A 220 -7.40 -5.05 7.87
C ILE A 220 -6.70 -6.39 8.17
N LEU A 221 -6.46 -7.22 7.15
CA LEU A 221 -5.75 -8.50 7.27
C LEU A 221 -4.38 -8.32 7.95
N LEU A 222 -3.53 -7.46 7.39
CA LEU A 222 -2.18 -7.21 7.90
C LEU A 222 -2.18 -6.63 9.32
N THR A 223 -3.22 -5.88 9.67
CA THR A 223 -3.36 -5.36 11.04
C THR A 223 -3.75 -6.46 12.01
N LEU A 224 -4.66 -7.36 11.62
CA LEU A 224 -5.02 -8.50 12.45
C LEU A 224 -3.84 -9.45 12.66
N GLU A 225 -3.00 -9.62 11.65
CA GLU A 225 -1.74 -10.36 11.76
C GLU A 225 -0.80 -9.70 12.77
N TYR A 226 -0.62 -8.37 12.70
CA TYR A 226 0.13 -7.65 13.73
C TYR A 226 -0.43 -7.85 15.14
N LEU A 227 -1.76 -7.84 15.30
CA LEU A 227 -2.38 -8.07 16.62
C LEU A 227 -2.21 -9.51 17.10
N LEU A 228 -2.32 -10.48 16.21
CA LEU A 228 -2.05 -11.88 16.52
C LEU A 228 -0.63 -12.07 17.08
N LEU A 229 0.34 -11.34 16.52
CA LEU A 229 1.75 -11.42 16.91
C LEU A 229 2.10 -10.60 18.17
N THR A 230 1.20 -9.72 18.65
CA THR A 230 1.52 -8.76 19.74
C THR A 230 0.56 -8.77 20.92
N GLU A 231 -0.60 -9.41 20.82
CA GLU A 231 -1.60 -9.48 21.89
C GLU A 231 -1.85 -10.94 22.33
N ASP A 232 -2.09 -11.17 23.63
CA ASP A 232 -2.22 -12.50 24.24
C ASP A 232 -3.51 -13.29 23.85
N ASP A 233 -4.45 -12.69 23.12
CA ASP A 233 -5.77 -13.27 22.77
C ASP A 233 -5.74 -13.97 21.39
N GLY A 234 -4.80 -14.91 21.21
CA GLY A 234 -4.47 -15.52 19.91
C GLY A 234 -5.66 -16.16 19.17
N ASP A 235 -6.51 -16.91 19.87
CA ASP A 235 -7.65 -17.62 19.27
C ASP A 235 -8.66 -16.69 18.61
N VAL A 236 -8.93 -15.54 19.23
CA VAL A 236 -9.84 -14.54 18.67
C VAL A 236 -9.25 -13.93 17.40
N TRP A 237 -7.94 -13.68 17.39
CA TRP A 237 -7.26 -13.10 16.23
C TRP A 237 -7.21 -14.07 15.05
N TRP A 238 -6.98 -15.35 15.29
CA TRP A 238 -7.00 -16.38 14.25
C TRP A 238 -8.31 -16.43 13.47
N HIS A 239 -9.44 -16.45 14.17
CA HIS A 239 -10.74 -16.48 13.51
C HIS A 239 -11.00 -15.21 12.68
N LEU A 240 -10.62 -14.04 13.21
CA LEU A 240 -10.77 -12.77 12.49
C LEU A 240 -9.83 -12.68 11.29
N LEU A 241 -8.60 -13.19 11.42
CA LEU A 241 -7.61 -13.23 10.35
C LEU A 241 -8.10 -14.09 9.17
N ALA A 242 -8.61 -15.30 9.44
CA ALA A 242 -9.17 -16.18 8.42
C ALA A 242 -10.34 -15.53 7.67
N LEU A 243 -11.22 -14.83 8.39
CA LEU A 243 -12.34 -14.11 7.80
C LEU A 243 -11.88 -12.91 6.95
N ALA A 244 -10.94 -12.11 7.44
CA ALA A 244 -10.36 -10.99 6.71
C ALA A 244 -9.65 -11.46 5.43
N ARG A 245 -8.94 -12.59 5.50
CA ARG A 245 -8.29 -13.23 4.35
C ARG A 245 -9.30 -13.60 3.28
N LYS A 246 -10.36 -14.33 3.66
CA LYS A 246 -11.43 -14.71 2.74
C LYS A 246 -12.04 -13.50 2.05
N ARG A 247 -12.30 -12.42 2.79
CA ARG A 247 -12.82 -11.16 2.22
C ARG A 247 -11.83 -10.52 1.26
N ALA A 248 -10.56 -10.42 1.63
CA ALA A 248 -9.54 -9.88 0.74
C ALA A 248 -9.47 -10.66 -0.57
N LEU A 249 -9.52 -12.00 -0.53
CA LEU A 249 -9.52 -12.83 -1.76
C LEU A 249 -10.76 -12.58 -2.63
N VAL A 250 -11.95 -12.47 -2.04
CA VAL A 250 -13.18 -12.13 -2.79
C VAL A 250 -13.05 -10.76 -3.47
N GLU A 251 -12.58 -9.73 -2.75
CA GLU A 251 -12.39 -8.40 -3.34
C GLU A 251 -11.29 -8.38 -4.41
N LEU A 252 -10.28 -9.25 -4.28
CA LEU A 252 -9.24 -9.40 -5.29
C LEU A 252 -9.80 -9.96 -6.60
N ASP A 253 -10.69 -10.94 -6.50
CA ASP A 253 -11.35 -11.56 -7.65
C ASP A 253 -12.27 -10.58 -8.36
N LEU A 254 -12.98 -9.75 -7.59
CA LEU A 254 -13.86 -8.69 -8.10
C LEU A 254 -13.12 -7.47 -8.69
N ALA A 255 -11.83 -7.28 -8.38
CA ALA A 255 -11.06 -6.15 -8.89
C ALA A 255 -10.98 -6.17 -10.43
N ASP A 256 -11.21 -5.03 -11.07
CA ASP A 256 -11.05 -4.88 -12.53
C ASP A 256 -9.57 -4.65 -12.88
N ALA A 257 -8.81 -5.75 -12.96
CA ALA A 257 -7.37 -5.71 -13.15
C ALA A 257 -6.84 -6.97 -13.88
N PRO A 258 -5.66 -6.88 -14.53
CA PRO A 258 -5.02 -7.99 -15.20
C PRO A 258 -4.76 -9.21 -14.29
N ALA A 259 -4.90 -10.41 -14.85
CA ALA A 259 -4.67 -11.67 -14.15
C ALA A 259 -3.26 -11.81 -13.54
N PRO A 260 -2.15 -11.36 -14.18
CA PRO A 260 -0.83 -11.40 -13.55
C PRO A 260 -0.76 -10.60 -12.24
N SER A 261 -1.36 -9.42 -12.21
CA SER A 261 -1.43 -8.57 -11.01
C SER A 261 -2.23 -9.23 -9.88
N LYS A 262 -3.37 -9.86 -10.20
CA LYS A 262 -4.16 -10.61 -9.22
C LYS A 262 -3.40 -11.82 -8.66
N THR A 263 -2.66 -12.53 -9.51
CA THR A 263 -1.88 -13.71 -9.13
C THR A 263 -0.82 -13.37 -8.08
N ASP A 264 -0.15 -12.22 -8.23
CA ASP A 264 0.83 -11.77 -7.26
C ASP A 264 0.24 -11.41 -5.91
N PHE A 265 -0.86 -10.65 -5.88
CA PHE A 265 -1.56 -10.37 -4.62
C PHE A 265 -2.01 -11.65 -3.93
N ARG A 266 -2.48 -12.63 -4.70
CA ARG A 266 -2.87 -13.94 -4.18
C ARG A 266 -1.67 -14.68 -3.58
N ARG A 267 -0.52 -14.70 -4.26
CA ARG A 267 0.72 -15.28 -3.73
C ARG A 267 1.12 -14.63 -2.41
N THR A 268 1.04 -13.30 -2.32
CA THR A 268 1.35 -12.61 -1.06
C THR A 268 0.40 -13.02 0.05
N ILE A 269 -0.91 -13.07 -0.20
CA ILE A 269 -1.90 -13.46 0.82
C ILE A 269 -1.64 -14.88 1.34
N TYR A 270 -1.27 -15.82 0.47
CA TYR A 270 -0.95 -17.19 0.89
C TYR A 270 0.41 -17.29 1.59
N SER A 271 1.41 -16.48 1.23
CA SER A 271 2.70 -16.48 1.94
C SER A 271 2.59 -16.08 3.42
N LEU A 272 1.55 -15.31 3.77
CA LEU A 272 1.26 -14.97 5.18
C LEU A 272 0.73 -16.18 5.97
N GLU A 273 0.18 -17.18 5.30
CA GLU A 273 -0.33 -18.41 5.94
C GLU A 273 0.80 -19.32 6.42
N ASP A 274 1.80 -19.51 5.58
CA ASP A 274 2.98 -20.32 5.90
C ASP A 274 3.68 -19.78 7.16
N LEU A 275 3.85 -18.46 7.22
CA LEU A 275 4.43 -17.77 8.38
C LEU A 275 3.61 -17.98 9.66
N ALA A 276 2.29 -17.85 9.56
CA ALA A 276 1.41 -17.92 10.73
C ALA A 276 1.31 -19.35 11.29
N LEU A 277 1.37 -20.37 10.43
CA LEU A 277 1.31 -21.78 10.84
C LEU A 277 2.65 -22.33 11.33
N GLY A 278 3.71 -21.52 11.37
CA GLY A 278 5.06 -21.98 11.69
C GLY A 278 5.59 -23.02 10.69
N GLN A 279 4.95 -23.12 9.52
CA GLN A 279 5.40 -23.98 8.44
C GLN A 279 6.48 -23.21 7.70
N THR A 280 7.67 -23.78 7.61
CA THR A 280 8.77 -23.18 6.85
C THR A 280 8.29 -22.92 5.42
N PRO A 281 8.46 -21.71 4.86
CA PRO A 281 7.95 -21.38 3.54
C PRO A 281 8.59 -22.32 2.50
N PHE A 282 7.76 -23.00 1.71
CA PHE A 282 8.14 -23.72 0.49
C PHE A 282 9.15 -24.88 0.65
N SER A 283 8.65 -26.08 0.99
CA SER A 283 9.04 -27.26 0.23
C SER A 283 8.15 -27.32 -1.04
N SER A 284 8.62 -26.68 -2.11
CA SER A 284 8.13 -26.76 -3.51
C SER A 284 6.80 -27.49 -3.75
N ILE A 285 5.68 -26.76 -3.76
CA ILE A 285 4.47 -27.20 -4.44
C ILE A 285 4.49 -26.52 -5.81
N ASP A 286 4.56 -27.32 -6.85
CA ASP A 286 4.61 -26.90 -8.24
C ASP A 286 3.22 -26.37 -8.66
N PRO A 287 3.07 -25.07 -8.98
CA PRO A 287 1.77 -24.44 -9.27
C PRO A 287 1.08 -24.99 -10.53
N ASP A 288 1.75 -25.80 -11.34
CA ASP A 288 1.23 -26.34 -12.60
C ASP A 288 0.43 -27.66 -12.46
N THR A 289 0.18 -28.17 -11.24
CA THR A 289 -0.61 -29.41 -11.03
C THR A 289 -2.11 -29.21 -10.78
N ALA A 290 -2.64 -27.99 -10.94
CA ALA A 290 -4.09 -27.77 -10.90
C ALA A 290 -4.74 -28.06 -12.27
N GLU A 291 -4.84 -29.35 -12.61
CA GLU A 291 -5.64 -29.81 -13.75
C GLU A 291 -7.15 -29.53 -13.52
N HIS A 292 -7.79 -29.10 -14.62
CA HIS A 292 -9.22 -28.84 -14.78
C HIS A 292 -10.13 -30.01 -14.37
N PRO A 293 -11.32 -29.76 -13.78
CA PRO A 293 -12.48 -30.61 -13.98
C PRO A 293 -13.14 -30.38 -15.35
#